data_AF-A0A944WRE4-F1
#
_entry.id   AF-A0A944WRE4-F1
#
_cell.length_a   1.000
_cell.length_b   1.000
_cell.length_c   1.000
_cell.angle_alpha   90.00
_cell.angle_beta   90.00
_cell.angle_gamma   90.00
#
_symmetry.space_group_name_H-M   'P 1'
#
loop_
_entity.id
_entity.type
_entity.pdbx_description
1 polymer ?
#
loop_
_entity_poly.entity_id
_entity_poly.type
_entity_poly.pdbx_seq_one_letter_code
_entity_poly.pdbx_strand_id
1 'polypeptide(L)'
;MIAHNANFDRKFAERMFEVFSTKAWACSMTQIPWKQELFEGMKLEYLSMKSGFFYDAHRAETDCHAGVELLSKPLPQSGTLALQALLEEARTPTCRVWAENAPFDFKDMLKARGYRWNDGNDGRPKSWYGDIQETELEDELRYLRSEIYQREVDVSVVRISAFDRFSVRV
;
A
#
# COMPACT_ATOMS: atom_id res chain seq x y z
N MET A 1 -5.92 -12.35 -4.81
CA MET A 1 -4.80 -12.21 -5.75
C MET A 1 -3.57 -11.77 -4.96
N ILE A 2 -2.44 -12.40 -5.20
CA ILE A 2 -1.14 -11.97 -4.64
C ILE A 2 -0.24 -11.66 -5.83
N ALA A 3 0.43 -10.51 -5.80
CA ALA A 3 1.37 -10.12 -6.83
C ALA A 3 2.61 -9.44 -6.20
N HIS A 4 3.75 -9.59 -6.87
CA HIS A 4 4.97 -8.89 -6.51
C HIS A 4 5.01 -7.54 -7.26
N ASN A 5 4.44 -6.50 -6.64
CA ASN A 5 4.08 -5.18 -7.20
C ASN A 5 2.63 -5.08 -7.72
N ALA A 6 1.66 -5.37 -6.83
CA ALA A 6 0.23 -5.31 -7.15
C ALA A 6 -0.27 -3.96 -7.69
N ASN A 7 0.40 -2.83 -7.38
CA ASN A 7 0.07 -1.51 -7.94
C ASN A 7 0.26 -1.45 -9.47
N PHE A 8 1.12 -2.29 -10.02
CA PHE A 8 1.27 -2.47 -11.46
C PHE A 8 0.27 -3.52 -11.98
N ASP A 9 0.32 -4.73 -11.41
CA ASP A 9 -0.42 -5.89 -11.94
C ASP A 9 -1.93 -5.72 -11.89
N ARG A 10 -2.46 -5.16 -10.79
CA ARG A 10 -3.91 -5.00 -10.62
C ARG A 10 -4.52 -4.11 -11.69
N LYS A 11 -3.85 -3.00 -12.04
CA LYS A 11 -4.33 -2.05 -13.05
C LYS A 11 -4.37 -2.68 -14.44
N PHE A 12 -3.40 -3.53 -14.74
CA PHE A 12 -3.37 -4.29 -15.99
C PHE A 12 -4.46 -5.37 -16.01
N ALA A 13 -4.58 -6.13 -14.92
CA ALA A 13 -5.54 -7.21 -14.77
C ALA A 13 -7.00 -6.72 -14.84
N GLU A 14 -7.38 -5.68 -14.08
CA GLU A 14 -8.74 -5.12 -14.06
C GLU A 14 -9.15 -4.54 -15.43
N ARG A 15 -8.20 -3.98 -16.19
CA ARG A 15 -8.45 -3.45 -17.54
C ARG A 15 -8.72 -4.55 -18.57
N MET A 16 -8.08 -5.71 -18.41
CA MET A 16 -8.24 -6.82 -19.36
C MET A 16 -9.41 -7.73 -19.00
N PHE A 17 -9.64 -7.98 -17.71
CA PHE A 17 -10.65 -8.92 -17.24
C PHE A 17 -11.38 -8.39 -16.00
N GLU A 18 -12.68 -8.19 -16.14
CA GLU A 18 -13.56 -7.65 -15.10
C GLU A 18 -13.54 -8.48 -13.80
N VAL A 19 -13.32 -9.79 -13.90
CA VAL A 19 -13.27 -10.71 -12.76
C VAL A 19 -12.28 -10.27 -11.67
N PHE A 20 -11.21 -9.53 -12.02
CA PHE A 20 -10.22 -9.06 -11.06
C PHE A 20 -10.67 -7.86 -10.23
N SER A 21 -11.72 -7.15 -10.64
CA SER A 21 -12.27 -5.98 -9.94
C SER A 21 -12.95 -6.34 -8.61
N THR A 22 -13.38 -7.59 -8.47
CA THR A 22 -14.09 -8.10 -7.27
C THR A 22 -13.20 -8.94 -6.35
N LYS A 23 -11.92 -9.10 -6.68
CA LYS A 23 -10.98 -9.89 -5.87
C LYS A 23 -10.26 -9.01 -4.87
N ALA A 24 -9.97 -9.56 -3.69
CA ALA A 24 -9.00 -8.98 -2.78
C ALA A 24 -7.58 -9.10 -3.37
N TRP A 25 -6.76 -8.06 -3.21
CA TRP A 25 -5.37 -8.00 -3.67
C TRP A 25 -4.41 -7.80 -2.51
N ALA A 26 -3.27 -8.48 -2.59
CA ALA A 26 -2.13 -8.32 -1.69
C ALA A 26 -0.84 -8.15 -2.50
N CYS A 27 0.09 -7.38 -1.97
CA CYS A 27 1.35 -7.02 -2.59
C CYS A 27 2.52 -7.54 -1.75
N SER A 28 3.15 -8.63 -2.18
CA SER A 28 4.31 -9.18 -1.46
C SER A 28 5.49 -8.21 -1.43
N MET A 29 5.55 -7.23 -2.34
CA MET A 29 6.63 -6.25 -2.39
C MET A 29 6.51 -5.21 -1.26
N THR A 30 5.30 -4.77 -0.92
CA THR A 30 5.09 -3.61 -0.01
C THR A 30 4.38 -3.96 1.30
N GLN A 31 3.75 -5.13 1.39
CA GLN A 31 2.95 -5.55 2.55
C GLN A 31 3.60 -6.67 3.35
N ILE A 32 4.89 -6.90 3.13
CA ILE A 32 5.75 -7.65 4.04
C ILE A 32 6.80 -6.67 4.54
N PRO A 33 7.10 -6.62 5.85
CA PRO A 33 8.00 -5.64 6.44
C PRO A 33 9.49 -5.98 6.17
N TRP A 34 9.86 -6.13 4.90
CA TRP A 34 11.19 -6.58 4.45
C TRP A 34 12.36 -5.90 5.15
N LYS A 35 12.28 -4.58 5.33
CA LYS A 35 13.33 -3.80 6.01
C LYS A 35 13.49 -4.19 7.49
N GLN A 36 12.39 -4.43 8.20
CA GLN A 36 12.41 -4.89 9.59
C GLN A 36 12.96 -6.32 9.69
N GLU A 37 12.79 -7.08 8.61
CA GLU A 37 13.31 -8.44 8.43
C GLU A 37 14.74 -8.46 7.82
N LEU A 38 15.50 -7.36 7.91
CA LEU A 38 16.88 -7.23 7.43
C LEU A 38 17.09 -7.40 5.90
N PHE A 39 16.04 -7.21 5.10
CA PHE A 39 16.17 -7.09 3.64
C PHE A 39 16.27 -5.62 3.25
N GLU A 40 17.33 -5.25 2.54
CA GLU A 40 17.60 -3.86 2.13
C GLU A 40 16.93 -3.50 0.80
N GLY A 41 16.48 -4.50 0.05
CA GLY A 41 15.79 -4.37 -1.23
C GLY A 41 14.51 -5.18 -1.24
N MET A 42 13.59 -4.78 -2.13
CA MET A 42 12.29 -5.43 -2.30
C MET A 42 12.13 -6.10 -3.67
N LYS A 43 13.17 -6.10 -4.52
CA LYS A 43 13.12 -6.80 -5.82
C LYS A 43 13.03 -8.31 -5.58
N LEU A 44 12.15 -9.00 -6.30
CA LEU A 44 11.94 -10.44 -6.14
C LEU A 44 13.26 -11.24 -6.24
N GLU A 45 14.09 -10.98 -7.25
CA GLU A 45 15.43 -11.58 -7.39
C GLU A 45 16.31 -11.44 -6.14
N TYR A 46 16.35 -10.23 -5.56
CA TYR A 46 17.12 -9.95 -4.35
C TYR A 46 16.55 -10.70 -3.14
N LEU A 47 15.22 -10.68 -2.97
CA LEU A 47 14.54 -11.38 -1.88
C LEU A 47 14.76 -12.90 -1.97
N SER A 48 14.66 -13.47 -3.17
CA SER A 48 14.90 -14.89 -3.43
C SER A 48 16.34 -15.27 -3.09
N MET A 49 17.31 -14.50 -3.57
CA MET A 49 18.74 -14.72 -3.28
C MET A 49 19.01 -14.69 -1.77
N LYS A 50 18.51 -13.67 -1.07
CA LYS A 50 18.66 -13.54 0.39
C LYS A 50 17.91 -14.63 1.16
N SER A 51 16.90 -15.22 0.54
CA SER A 51 16.15 -16.37 1.06
C SER A 51 16.73 -17.72 0.60
N GLY A 52 17.93 -17.73 0.01
CA GLY A 52 18.71 -18.93 -0.29
C GLY A 52 18.35 -19.66 -1.58
N PHE A 53 17.69 -19.00 -2.54
CA PHE A 53 17.39 -19.63 -3.83
C PHE A 53 17.51 -18.65 -5.00
N PHE A 54 17.69 -19.21 -6.20
CA PHE A 54 17.84 -18.48 -7.45
C PHE A 54 16.83 -19.01 -8.47
N TYR A 55 16.47 -18.18 -9.43
CA TYR A 55 15.56 -18.55 -10.50
C TYR A 55 15.85 -17.70 -11.75
N ASP A 56 15.38 -18.15 -12.91
CA ASP A 56 15.49 -17.39 -14.15
C ASP A 56 14.38 -16.34 -14.25
N ALA A 57 14.74 -15.08 -14.05
CA ALA A 57 13.80 -13.96 -13.94
C ALA A 57 13.21 -13.54 -15.29
N HIS A 58 12.22 -12.64 -15.24
CA HIS A 58 11.58 -12.01 -16.42
C HIS A 58 10.59 -12.90 -17.19
N ARG A 59 10.38 -14.14 -16.73
CA ARG A 59 9.28 -15.00 -17.18
C ARG A 59 8.19 -14.97 -16.12
N ALA A 60 7.00 -14.49 -16.49
CA ALA A 60 5.87 -14.31 -15.55
C ALA A 60 5.53 -15.58 -14.75
N GLU A 61 5.58 -16.75 -15.39
CA GLU A 61 5.36 -18.04 -14.73
C GLU A 61 6.46 -18.35 -13.70
N THR A 62 7.74 -18.17 -14.06
CA THR A 62 8.86 -18.40 -13.15
C THR A 62 8.84 -17.41 -11.97
N ASP A 63 8.50 -16.15 -12.22
CA ASP A 63 8.30 -15.14 -11.17
C ASP A 63 7.16 -15.55 -10.22
N CYS A 64 6.08 -16.15 -10.73
CA CYS A 64 5.00 -16.68 -9.90
C CYS A 64 5.48 -17.84 -9.00
N HIS A 65 6.25 -18.79 -9.56
CA HIS A 65 6.83 -19.89 -8.77
C HIS A 65 7.81 -19.37 -7.72
N ALA A 66 8.67 -18.42 -8.07
CA ALA A 66 9.60 -17.78 -7.14
C ALA A 66 8.86 -17.03 -6.03
N GLY A 67 7.74 -16.36 -6.36
CA GLY A 67 6.87 -15.72 -5.39
C GLY A 67 6.25 -16.71 -4.40
N VAL A 68 5.75 -17.86 -4.88
CA VAL A 68 5.20 -18.92 -4.01
C VAL A 68 6.28 -19.47 -3.09
N GLU A 69 7.47 -19.79 -3.63
CA GLU A 69 8.61 -20.28 -2.83
C GLU A 69 8.99 -19.26 -1.75
N LEU A 70 9.14 -17.98 -2.11
CA LEU A 70 9.47 -16.91 -1.17
C LEU A 70 8.43 -16.80 -0.05
N LEU A 71 7.14 -16.83 -0.41
CA LEU A 71 6.04 -16.69 0.56
C LEU A 71 5.91 -17.91 1.48
N SER A 72 6.46 -19.07 1.09
CA SER A 72 6.49 -20.28 1.90
C SER A 72 7.60 -20.31 2.95
N LYS A 73 8.48 -19.30 2.98
CA LYS A 73 9.62 -19.24 3.91
C LYS A 73 9.31 -18.42 5.16
N PRO A 74 9.88 -18.78 6.32
CA PRO A 74 9.86 -17.93 7.49
C PRO A 74 10.74 -16.70 7.27
N LEU A 75 10.30 -15.57 7.80
CA LEU A 75 11.06 -14.33 7.84
C LEU A 75 12.20 -14.45 8.87
N PRO A 76 13.38 -13.88 8.60
CA PRO A 76 14.59 -14.13 9.35
C PRO A 76 14.63 -13.53 10.76
N GLN A 77 13.92 -12.43 11.04
CA GLN A 77 13.89 -11.83 12.38
C GLN A 77 12.69 -12.34 13.18
N SER A 78 11.49 -12.24 12.62
CA SER A 78 10.27 -12.62 13.35
C SER A 78 10.04 -14.13 13.40
N GLY A 79 10.64 -14.90 12.49
CA GLY A 79 10.32 -16.32 12.29
C GLY A 79 8.92 -16.57 11.71
N THR A 80 8.15 -15.52 11.44
CA THR A 80 6.78 -15.61 10.91
C THR A 80 6.83 -16.01 9.44
N LEU A 81 5.88 -16.82 8.99
CA LEU A 81 5.78 -17.16 7.58
C LEU A 81 5.55 -15.88 6.74
N ALA A 82 6.31 -15.68 5.65
CA ALA A 82 6.16 -14.49 4.81
C ALA A 82 4.74 -14.34 4.26
N LEU A 83 4.07 -15.44 3.88
CA LEU A 83 2.65 -15.44 3.50
C LEU A 83 1.74 -14.98 4.64
N GLN A 84 2.03 -15.37 5.88
CA GLN A 84 1.21 -14.96 7.03
C GLN A 84 1.30 -13.45 7.25
N ALA A 85 2.52 -12.91 7.33
CA ALA A 85 2.74 -11.46 7.47
C ALA A 85 2.04 -10.67 6.35
N LEU A 86 2.15 -11.16 5.11
CA LEU A 86 1.46 -10.57 3.96
C LEU A 86 -0.07 -10.56 4.13
N LEU A 87 -0.66 -11.68 4.54
CA LEU A 87 -2.12 -11.81 4.64
C LEU A 87 -2.69 -11.01 5.81
N GLU A 88 -1.94 -10.88 6.90
CA GLU A 88 -2.29 -10.01 8.02
C GLU A 88 -2.35 -8.55 7.56
N GLU A 89 -1.27 -8.03 6.96
CA GLU A 89 -1.23 -6.65 6.45
C GLU A 89 -2.21 -6.40 5.29
N ALA A 90 -2.46 -7.41 4.45
CA ALA A 90 -3.44 -7.29 3.38
C ALA A 90 -4.87 -7.14 3.89
N ARG A 91 -5.19 -7.70 5.05
CA ARG A 91 -6.54 -7.62 5.63
C ARG A 91 -6.76 -6.35 6.44
N THR A 92 -5.70 -5.68 6.86
CA THR A 92 -5.80 -4.40 7.57
C THR A 92 -6.28 -3.31 6.61
N PRO A 93 -7.43 -2.68 6.85
CA PRO A 93 -7.94 -1.58 6.05
C PRO A 93 -7.17 -0.29 6.34
N THR A 94 -7.07 0.55 5.31
CA THR A 94 -6.47 1.89 5.39
C THR A 94 -7.52 2.93 5.01
N CYS A 95 -7.42 4.13 5.55
CA CYS A 95 -8.31 5.25 5.26
C CYS A 95 -7.54 6.33 4.51
N ARG A 96 -7.98 6.67 3.29
CA ARG A 96 -7.48 7.83 2.56
C ARG A 96 -8.17 9.07 3.09
N VAL A 97 -7.39 9.93 3.72
CA VAL A 97 -7.82 11.21 4.27
C VAL A 97 -7.49 12.29 3.26
N TRP A 98 -8.49 13.06 2.84
CA TRP A 98 -8.33 14.21 1.94
C TRP A 98 -8.33 15.50 2.75
N ALA A 99 -7.16 16.14 2.81
CA ALA A 99 -7.01 17.46 3.42
C ALA A 99 -7.39 18.55 2.41
N GLU A 100 -8.67 18.57 2.03
CA GLU A 100 -9.26 19.55 1.11
C GLU A 100 -9.21 20.96 1.68
N ASN A 101 -8.89 21.95 0.83
CA ASN A 101 -8.79 23.35 1.22
C ASN A 101 -7.84 23.61 2.41
N ALA A 102 -6.85 22.74 2.65
CA ALA A 102 -5.84 22.96 3.67
C ALA A 102 -5.06 24.26 3.37
N PRO A 103 -4.80 25.12 4.38
CA PRO A 103 -4.12 26.38 4.12
C PRO A 103 -2.70 26.14 3.59
N PHE A 104 -2.28 26.96 2.62
CA PHE A 104 -1.03 26.76 1.88
C PHE A 104 0.22 26.78 2.78
N ASP A 105 0.19 27.54 3.86
CA ASP A 105 1.30 27.68 4.81
C ASP A 105 1.64 26.35 5.51
N PHE A 106 0.69 25.42 5.60
CA PHE A 106 0.88 24.12 6.24
C PHE A 106 1.28 23.00 5.28
N LYS A 107 1.55 23.30 4.00
CA LYS A 107 1.92 22.29 3.00
C LYS A 107 3.15 21.47 3.40
N ASP A 108 4.14 22.11 4.04
CA ASP A 108 5.40 21.44 4.40
C ASP A 108 5.19 20.52 5.61
N MET A 109 4.26 20.88 6.51
CA MET A 109 3.83 20.01 7.62
C MET A 109 3.08 18.78 7.11
N LEU A 110 2.15 18.97 6.16
CA LEU A 110 1.44 17.86 5.51
C LEU A 110 2.41 16.93 4.77
N LYS A 111 3.34 17.50 4.00
CA LYS A 111 4.38 16.74 3.30
C LYS A 111 5.29 15.97 4.27
N ALA A 112 5.68 16.58 5.38
CA ALA A 112 6.50 15.94 6.41
C ALA A 112 5.78 14.76 7.08
N ARG A 113 4.45 14.82 7.20
CA ARG A 113 3.60 13.69 7.64
C ARG A 113 3.30 12.66 6.55
N GLY A 114 3.84 12.83 5.34
CA GLY A 114 3.70 11.88 4.25
C GLY A 114 2.47 12.08 3.36
N TYR A 115 1.74 13.19 3.51
CA TYR A 115 0.69 13.53 2.56
C TYR A 115 1.28 13.82 1.18
N ARG A 116 0.50 13.54 0.15
CA ARG A 116 0.83 13.74 -1.25
C ARG A 116 -0.18 14.71 -1.87
N TRP A 117 0.31 15.55 -2.78
CA TRP A 117 -0.56 16.46 -3.51
C TRP A 117 -1.26 15.72 -4.66
N ASN A 118 -2.58 15.83 -4.75
CA ASN A 118 -3.37 15.46 -5.92
C ASN A 118 -3.74 16.72 -6.71
N ASP A 119 -3.51 16.73 -8.02
CA ASP A 119 -3.77 17.89 -8.88
C ASP A 119 -5.23 18.00 -9.36
N GLY A 120 -6.02 16.93 -9.16
CA GLY A 120 -7.44 16.83 -9.52
C GLY A 120 -7.70 16.46 -10.98
N ASN A 121 -6.68 16.15 -11.77
CA ASN A 121 -6.84 15.78 -13.19
C ASN A 121 -7.43 14.37 -13.38
N ASP A 122 -7.48 13.57 -12.33
CA ASP A 122 -7.99 12.19 -12.32
C ASP A 122 -9.46 12.08 -11.83
N GLY A 123 -10.14 13.22 -11.69
CA GLY A 123 -11.52 13.30 -11.19
C GLY A 123 -11.66 13.21 -9.66
N ARG A 124 -10.54 13.11 -8.94
CA ARG A 124 -10.50 13.15 -7.47
C ARG A 124 -10.27 14.59 -6.96
N PRO A 125 -10.45 14.85 -5.65
CA PRO A 125 -10.24 16.20 -5.10
C PRO A 125 -8.83 16.72 -5.37
N LYS A 126 -8.73 18.00 -5.78
CA LYS A 126 -7.45 18.71 -5.87
C LYS A 126 -7.00 19.12 -4.47
N SER A 127 -6.33 18.23 -3.77
CA SER A 127 -5.91 18.45 -2.39
C SER A 127 -4.75 17.58 -1.97
N TRP A 128 -4.25 17.82 -0.76
CA TRP A 128 -3.37 16.86 -0.09
C TRP A 128 -4.16 15.62 0.32
N TYR A 129 -3.55 14.45 0.23
CA TYR A 129 -4.11 13.21 0.75
C TYR A 129 -3.05 12.32 1.41
N GLY A 130 -3.48 11.54 2.39
CA GLY A 130 -2.65 10.54 3.07
C GLY A 130 -3.44 9.25 3.28
N ASP A 131 -2.76 8.11 3.17
CA ASP A 131 -3.35 6.80 3.48
C ASP A 131 -2.91 6.41 4.91
N ILE A 132 -3.87 6.36 5.83
CA ILE A 132 -3.66 6.20 7.27
C ILE A 132 -4.22 4.86 7.70
N GLN A 133 -3.63 4.19 8.70
CA GLN A 133 -4.24 2.98 9.25
C GLN A 133 -5.57 3.33 9.92
N GLU A 134 -6.59 2.47 9.76
CA GLU A 134 -7.93 2.74 10.31
C GLU A 134 -7.89 2.97 11.84
N THR A 135 -6.95 2.31 12.54
CA THR A 135 -6.72 2.47 13.98
C THR A 135 -6.13 3.82 14.38
N GLU A 136 -5.45 4.53 13.48
CA GLU A 136 -4.79 5.82 13.72
C GLU A 136 -5.62 7.00 13.17
N LEU A 137 -6.75 6.71 12.52
CA LEU A 137 -7.56 7.70 11.82
C LEU A 137 -8.03 8.82 12.74
N GLU A 138 -8.54 8.50 13.93
CA GLU A 138 -9.09 9.50 14.86
C GLU A 138 -8.02 10.49 15.33
N ASP A 139 -6.81 10.00 15.60
CA ASP A 139 -5.68 10.83 16.01
C ASP A 139 -5.21 11.73 14.86
N GLU A 140 -5.20 11.22 13.63
CA GLU A 140 -4.85 12.01 12.45
C GLU A 140 -5.91 13.09 12.14
N LEU A 141 -7.20 12.78 12.28
CA LEU A 141 -8.28 13.75 12.13
C LEU A 141 -8.18 14.85 13.19
N ARG A 142 -7.83 14.50 14.42
CA ARG A 142 -7.59 15.47 15.51
C ARG A 142 -6.43 16.39 15.16
N TYR A 143 -5.33 15.83 14.67
CA TYR A 143 -4.16 16.60 14.23
C TYR A 143 -4.52 17.59 13.11
N LEU A 144 -5.26 17.14 12.08
CA LEU A 144 -5.67 18.03 11.00
C LEU A 144 -6.52 19.20 11.53
N ARG A 145 -7.47 18.93 12.43
CA ARG A 145 -8.33 19.98 13.01
C ARG A 145 -7.55 20.96 13.88
N SER A 146 -6.62 20.49 14.71
CA SER A 146 -5.88 21.35 15.65
C SER A 146 -4.73 22.10 14.98
N GLU A 147 -3.90 21.41 14.20
CA GLU A 147 -2.63 21.97 13.72
C GLU A 147 -2.73 22.58 12.31
N ILE A 148 -3.55 21.99 11.44
CA ILE A 148 -3.60 22.37 10.02
C ILE A 148 -4.75 23.34 9.75
N TYR A 149 -5.98 22.95 10.11
CA TYR A 149 -7.17 23.75 9.86
C TYR A 149 -7.42 24.78 10.95
N GLN A 150 -6.99 24.50 12.18
CA GLN A 150 -7.19 25.34 13.37
C GLN A 150 -8.67 25.70 13.61
N ARG A 151 -9.57 24.83 13.17
CA ARG A 151 -11.02 24.96 13.27
C ARG A 151 -11.67 23.60 13.06
N GLU A 152 -12.92 23.47 13.47
CA GLU A 152 -13.73 22.31 13.12
C GLU A 152 -14.00 22.30 11.61
N VAL A 153 -13.62 21.19 10.98
CA VAL A 153 -13.89 20.90 9.57
C VAL A 153 -14.31 19.43 9.45
N ASP A 154 -15.24 19.20 8.52
CA ASP A 154 -15.54 17.85 8.06
C ASP A 154 -14.46 17.45 7.05
N VAL A 155 -13.66 16.45 7.39
CA VAL A 155 -12.54 15.98 6.58
C VAL A 155 -13.01 14.75 5.82
N SER A 156 -12.87 14.77 4.50
CA SER A 156 -13.29 13.66 3.64
C SER A 156 -12.37 12.44 3.85
N VAL A 157 -12.99 11.30 4.14
CA VAL A 157 -12.29 10.03 4.39
C VAL A 157 -12.89 8.93 3.53
N VAL A 158 -12.04 8.21 2.81
CA VAL A 158 -12.42 7.04 2.00
C VAL A 158 -11.74 5.80 2.56
N ARG A 159 -12.54 4.81 2.97
CA ARG A 159 -12.01 3.52 3.43
C ARG A 159 -11.52 2.69 2.25
N ILE A 160 -10.33 2.13 2.36
CA ILE A 160 -9.65 1.32 1.35
C ILE A 160 -9.35 -0.04 1.94
N SER A 161 -10.03 -1.07 1.44
CA SER A 161 -9.80 -2.47 1.81
C SER A 161 -8.91 -3.19 0.79
N ALA A 162 -8.63 -4.48 1.03
CA ALA A 162 -7.98 -5.35 0.04
C ALA A 162 -8.74 -5.42 -1.30
N PHE A 163 -10.06 -5.16 -1.31
CA PHE A 163 -10.88 -5.15 -2.51
C PHE A 163 -10.74 -3.86 -3.31
N ASP A 164 -10.14 -2.82 -2.75
CA ASP A 164 -10.02 -1.49 -3.36
C ASP A 164 -8.55 -1.15 -3.65
N ARG A 165 -7.66 -1.50 -2.71
CA ARG A 165 -6.23 -1.19 -2.72
C ARG A 165 -5.56 -1.58 -4.04
N PHE A 166 -4.70 -0.71 -4.56
CA PHE A 166 -4.00 -0.86 -5.84
C PHE A 166 -4.90 -0.73 -7.09
N SER A 167 -6.22 -0.57 -6.95
CA SER A 167 -7.12 -0.28 -8.09
C SER A 167 -7.00 1.18 -8.51
N VAL A 168 -7.33 1.46 -9.78
CA VAL A 168 -7.52 2.84 -10.27
C VAL A 168 -8.80 3.49 -9.76
N ARG A 169 -9.71 2.72 -9.15
CA ARG A 169 -11.00 3.20 -8.62
C ARG A 169 -10.87 3.98 -7.31
N VAL A 170 -9.67 4.03 -6.72
CA VAL A 170 -9.39 4.55 -5.38
C VAL A 170 -8.43 5.73 -5.39
#